data_AF-A0A7X9CEH8-F1
#
_entry.id   AF-A0A7X9CEH8-F1
#
_cell.length_a   1.000
_cell.length_b   1.000
_cell.length_c   1.000
_cell.angle_alpha   90.00
_cell.angle_beta   90.00
_cell.angle_gamma   90.00
#
_symmetry.space_group_name_H-M   'P 1'
#
loop_
_entity.id
_entity.type
_entity.pdbx_description
1 polymer ?
#
loop_
_entity_poly.entity_id
_entity_poly.type
_entity_poly.pdbx_seq_one_letter_code
_entity_poly.pdbx_strand_id
1 'polypeptide(L)' 'MLNIAVLISGGGTNLQALIDNTKNGDINGEIKIVISNRKDAYGLIRAEKAGIEALYINP' A
#
# COMPACT_ATOMS: atom_id res chain seq x y z
N MET A 1 -10.49 -14.59 0.16
CA MET A 1 -9.83 -13.31 -0.18
C MET A 1 -8.64 -13.16 0.74
N LEU A 2 -7.45 -12.93 0.20
CA LEU A 2 -6.22 -12.81 0.99
C LEU A 2 -6.09 -11.41 1.61
N ASN A 3 -5.64 -11.34 2.87
CA ASN A 3 -5.26 -10.07 3.47
C ASN A 3 -3.79 -9.78 3.12
N ILE A 4 -3.54 -8.63 2.49
CA ILE A 4 -2.23 -8.24 1.99
C ILE A 4 -1.69 -7.07 2.82
N ALA A 5 -0.44 -7.19 3.25
CA ALA A 5 0.36 -6.08 3.77
C ALA A 5 1.46 -5.74 2.78
N VAL A 6 1.70 -4.45 2.52
CA VAL A 6 2.72 -4.00 1.56
C VAL A 6 3.75 -3.12 2.26
N LEU A 7 5.03 -3.48 2.16
CA LEU A 7 6.14 -2.70 2.72
C LEU A 7 6.78 -1.86 1.61
N ILE A 8 7.00 -0.57 1.89
CA ILE A 8 7.53 0.40 0.93
C ILE A 8 8.62 1.30 1.53
N SER A 9 9.45 1.89 0.66
CA SER A 9 10.50 2.85 1.06
C SER A 9 10.59 4.05 0.11
N GLY A 10 9.53 4.38 -0.63
CA GLY A 10 9.59 5.43 -1.64
C GLY A 10 8.28 5.71 -2.36
N GLY A 11 8.37 6.01 -3.67
CA GLY A 11 7.26 6.55 -4.48
C GLY A 11 6.01 5.67 -4.63
N GLY A 12 6.13 4.36 -4.37
CA GLY A 12 4.99 3.44 -4.34
C GLY A 12 4.31 3.19 -5.70
N THR A 13 5.05 3.20 -6.82
CA THR A 13 4.47 2.86 -8.13
C THR A 13 3.99 1.41 -8.20
N ASN A 14 4.75 0.45 -7.64
CA ASN A 14 4.29 -0.93 -7.49
C ASN A 14 3.10 -1.06 -6.53
N LEU A 15 3.07 -0.26 -5.46
CA LEU A 15 1.91 -0.18 -4.57
C LEU A 15 0.66 0.27 -5.36
N GLN A 16 0.79 1.27 -6.23
CA GLN A 16 -0.33 1.70 -7.08
C GLN A 16 -0.83 0.55 -7.95
N ALA A 17 0.06 -0.18 -8.61
CA ALA A 17 -0.33 -1.34 -9.41
C ALA A 17 -1.05 -2.41 -8.57
N LEU A 18 -0.59 -2.70 -7.35
CA LEU A 18 -1.27 -3.65 -6.45
C LEU A 18 -2.66 -3.15 -6.04
N ILE A 19 -2.81 -1.85 -5.73
CA ILE A 19 -4.10 -1.24 -5.42
C ILE A 19 -5.07 -1.40 -6.60
N ASP A 20 -4.60 -1.11 -7.81
CA ASP A 20 -5.44 -1.16 -9.00
C ASP A 20 -5.87 -2.61 -9.32
N ASN A 21 -4.95 -3.57 -9.25
CA ASN A 21 -5.25 -4.99 -9.52
C ASN A 21 -6.13 -5.62 -8.43
N THR A 22 -6.03 -5.21 -7.17
CA THR A 22 -6.96 -5.68 -6.11
C THR A 22 -8.35 -5.08 -6.29
N LYS A 23 -8.47 -3.81 -6.70
CA LYS A 23 -9.76 -3.18 -7.01
C LYS A 23 -10.44 -3.75 -8.25
N ASN A 24 -9.66 -4.10 -9.27
CA ASN A 24 -10.17 -4.68 -10.51
C ASN A 24 -10.55 -6.17 -10.38
N GLY A 25 -10.16 -6.82 -9.27
CA GLY A 25 -10.39 -8.25 -9.06
C GLY A 25 -9.37 -9.17 -9.73
N ASP A 26 -8.33 -8.61 -10.35
CA ASP A 26 -7.20 -9.36 -10.94
C ASP A 26 -6.37 -10.07 -9.85
N ILE A 27 -6.37 -9.51 -8.63
CA ILE A 27 -5.84 -10.14 -7.42
C ILE A 27 -7.00 -10.42 -6.47
N ASN A 28 -7.22 -11.70 -6.13
CA ASN A 28 -8.20 -12.12 -5.11
C ASN A 28 -7.70 -11.83 -3.67
N GLY A 29 -7.50 -10.56 -3.38
CA GLY A 29 -6.99 -10.08 -2.11
C GLY A 29 -7.31 -8.60 -1.89
N GLU A 30 -7.16 -8.18 -0.65
CA GLU A 30 -7.39 -6.81 -0.22
C GLU A 30 -6.18 -6.33 0.56
N ILE A 31 -5.65 -5.17 0.17
CA ILE A 31 -4.55 -4.53 0.89
C ILE A 31 -5.13 -3.89 2.15
N LYS A 32 -4.77 -4.45 3.30
CA LYS A 32 -5.24 -3.96 4.60
C LYS A 32 -4.36 -2.86 5.16
N ILE A 33 -3.04 -2.96 4.93
CA ILE A 33 -2.07 -2.01 5.48
C ILE A 33 -0.87 -1.83 4.54
N VAL A 34 -0.37 -0.60 4.49
CA VAL A 34 0.89 -0.21 3.88
C VAL A 34 1.83 0.31 4.95
N ILE A 35 3.02 -0.26 5.04
CA ILE A 35 4.02 0.13 6.04
C ILE A 35 5.22 0.73 5.32
N SER A 36 5.72 1.87 5.81
CA SER A 36 6.99 2.43 5.35
C SER A 36 8.00 2.61 6.47
N ASN A 37 9.26 2.38 6.15
CA ASN A 37 10.40 2.80 6.97
C ASN A 37 10.82 4.26 6.70
N ARG A 38 10.07 5.00 5.88
CA ARG A 38 10.34 6.40 5.54
C ARG A 38 9.08 7.25 5.69
N LYS A 39 9.15 8.27 6.56
CA LYS A 39 8.03 9.17 6.85
C LYS A 39 7.57 9.97 5.63
N ASP A 40 8.49 10.22 4.70
CA ASP A 40 8.28 11.01 3.48
C ASP A 40 7.93 10.17 2.24
N ALA A 41 7.73 8.84 2.39
CA ALA A 41 7.42 7.98 1.27
C ALA A 41 6.07 8.35 0.63
N TYR A 42 6.09 8.83 -0.62
CA TYR A 42 4.86 9.18 -1.35
C TYR A 42 3.89 7.99 -1.50
N GLY A 43 4.37 6.75 -1.38
CA GLY A 43 3.49 5.58 -1.32
C GLY A 43 2.53 5.57 -0.13
N LEU A 44 2.85 6.21 1.00
CA LEU A 44 1.92 6.37 2.12
C LEU A 44 0.70 7.21 1.69
N ILE A 45 0.93 8.31 0.97
CA ILE A 45 -0.14 9.15 0.41
C ILE A 45 -1.01 8.35 -0.58
N ARG A 46 -0.41 7.44 -1.37
CA ARG A 46 -1.18 6.57 -2.27
C ARG A 46 -2.10 5.62 -1.51
N ALA A 47 -1.62 5.04 -0.41
CA ALA A 47 -2.40 4.16 0.45
C ALA A 47 -3.58 4.92 1.08
N GLU A 48 -3.32 6.08 1.68
CA GLU A 48 -4.36 6.93 2.28
C GLU A 48 -5.43 7.34 1.27
N LYS A 49 -5.03 7.78 0.06
CA LYS A 49 -5.98 8.12 -1.03
C LYS A 49 -6.81 6.93 -1.50
N ALA A 50 -6.30 5.71 -1.35
CA ALA A 50 -7.02 4.50 -1.68
C ALA A 50 -7.91 3.99 -0.53
N GLY A 51 -7.91 4.65 0.63
CA GLY A 51 -8.64 4.22 1.82
C GLY A 51 -7.97 3.06 2.57
N ILE A 52 -6.67 2.87 2.39
CA ILE A 52 -5.89 1.80 3.01
C ILE A 52 -5.11 2.36 4.20
N GLU A 53 -5.03 1.60 5.29
CA GLU A 53 -4.24 1.99 6.46
C GLU A 53 -2.77 2.19 6.07
N ALA A 54 -2.19 3.33 6.45
CA ALA A 54 -0.82 3.71 6.12
C ALA A 54 -0.05 4.00 7.40
N LEU A 55 1.05 3.27 7.62
CA LEU A 55 1.85 3.38 8.84
C LEU A 55 3.31 3.67 8.50
N TYR A 56 3.87 4.69 9.14
CA TYR A 56 5.32 4.87 9.20
C TYR A 56 5.86 4.25 10.48
N ILE A 57 6.92 3.43 10.35
CA ILE A 57 7.68 2.88 11.47
C ILE A 57 9.12 3.33 11.33
N ASN A 58 9.70 3.90 12.39
CA ASN A 58 11.14 4.19 12.45
C ASN A 58 11.87 2.93 12.93
N PRO A 59 12.63 2.22 12.07
CA PRO A 59 13.30 0.97 12.42
C PRO A 59 14.51 1.17 13.33
#